data_AF-A0AA39NDU6-F1
#
_entry.id   AF-A0AA39NDU6-F1
#
_cell.length_a   1.000
_cell.length_b   1.000
_cell.length_c   1.000
_cell.angle_alpha   90.00
_cell.angle_beta   90.00
_cell.angle_gamma   90.00
#
_symmetry.space_group_name_H-M   'P 1'
#
loop_
_entity.id
_entity.type
_entity.pdbx_description
1 polymer ?
#
loop_
_entity_poly.entity_id
_entity_poly.type
_entity_poly.pdbx_seq_one_letter_code
_entity_poly.pdbx_strand_id
1 'polypeptide(L)'
;MACHVWAVDPAVPYWVLVPVPTPTPATSSSTEYTFTFGRHKGEKISNVPPSYLAFCKESEWAVNYPGLRHAISKLEREHRGMTVAQRIQHAKSIIPDWFWNESYSCACQLYGANSLGTAKAMEDAVESRCYEEKYPPRPETTETELSSGSITALRQLLDTCPVVGRSTPEYGPFFTQREDGFTDERYWVWSDEYEGKVKAAFRAVQDEHGEEGLLVARWMARDKYAKCTHSLTHKGCGRHGREGTMWWDESWNMAWFFNESV
;
A
#
# COMPACT_ATOMS: atom_id res chain seq x y z
N MET A 1 9.59 65.21 2.69
CA MET A 1 8.52 64.48 3.41
C MET A 1 9.17 63.62 4.46
N ALA A 2 8.61 63.66 5.67
CA ALA A 2 9.29 63.41 6.93
C ALA A 2 9.72 61.95 7.17
N CYS A 3 10.93 61.79 7.70
CA CYS A 3 11.38 60.56 8.35
C CYS A 3 10.79 60.50 9.77
N HIS A 4 10.13 59.40 10.12
CA HIS A 4 9.77 59.08 11.50
C HIS A 4 10.53 57.84 11.94
N VAL A 5 11.43 58.07 12.90
CA VAL A 5 12.15 57.10 13.70
C VAL A 5 11.24 56.72 14.86
N TRP A 6 10.97 55.43 15.04
CA TRP A 6 10.38 54.91 16.27
C TRP A 6 11.44 54.15 17.07
N ALA A 7 11.47 54.47 18.36
CA ALA A 7 12.42 54.00 19.35
C ALA A 7 12.25 52.51 19.66
N VAL A 8 13.38 51.85 19.91
CA VAL A 8 13.48 50.48 20.41
C VAL A 8 13.46 50.54 21.93
N ASP A 9 12.54 49.81 22.56
CA ASP A 9 12.42 49.63 24.01
C ASP A 9 13.18 48.36 24.43
N PRO A 10 14.19 48.41 25.32
CA PRO A 10 14.96 47.24 25.71
C PRO A 10 14.65 46.83 27.16
N ALA A 11 13.73 45.90 27.36
CA ALA A 11 13.71 45.05 28.56
C ALA A 11 12.57 44.04 28.44
N VAL A 12 12.88 42.73 28.48
CA VAL A 12 12.37 41.74 29.45
C VAL A 12 13.03 40.39 29.13
N PRO A 13 13.89 39.82 30.00
CA PRO A 13 14.21 38.41 29.98
C PRO A 13 13.43 37.70 31.10
N TYR A 14 12.28 37.10 30.78
CA TYR A 14 11.67 36.08 31.64
C TYR A 14 11.66 34.75 30.89
N TRP A 15 12.70 33.96 31.13
CA TRP A 15 12.65 32.52 30.89
C TRP A 15 11.68 31.93 31.92
N VAL A 16 10.42 31.79 31.54
CA VAL A 16 9.47 30.96 32.29
C VAL A 16 9.92 29.51 32.04
N LEU A 17 10.50 28.89 33.07
CA LEU A 17 10.73 27.45 33.10
C LEU A 17 9.37 26.77 32.99
N VAL A 18 9.02 26.31 31.79
CA VAL A 18 7.90 25.40 31.59
C VAL A 18 8.27 24.11 32.34
N PRO A 19 7.48 23.67 33.34
CA PRO A 19 7.76 22.42 34.03
C PRO A 19 7.75 21.28 33.01
N VAL A 20 8.88 20.59 32.90
CA VAL A 20 8.96 19.32 32.17
C VAL A 20 7.97 18.38 32.85
N PRO A 21 6.97 17.83 32.14
CA PRO A 21 6.03 16.90 32.75
C PRO A 21 6.79 15.68 33.26
N THR A 22 6.80 15.51 34.57
CA THR A 22 7.29 14.30 35.24
C THR A 22 6.49 13.11 34.71
N PRO A 23 7.13 12.01 34.25
CA PRO A 23 6.41 10.84 33.78
C PRO A 23 5.63 10.23 34.94
N THR A 24 4.30 10.38 34.90
CA THR A 24 3.38 9.72 35.82
C THR A 24 3.56 8.20 35.69
N PRO A 25 3.72 7.45 36.80
CA PRO A 25 3.78 6.00 36.75
C PRO A 25 2.42 5.48 36.28
N ALA A 26 2.36 5.01 35.03
CA ALA A 26 1.16 4.49 34.41
C ALA A 26 0.71 3.21 35.15
N THR A 27 -0.49 3.28 35.71
CA THR A 27 -1.25 2.12 36.20
C THR A 27 -1.33 1.09 35.08
N SER A 28 -0.81 -0.11 35.35
CA SER A 28 -0.70 -1.24 34.43
C SER A 28 -2.06 -1.88 34.14
N SER A 29 -2.93 -1.17 33.41
CA SER A 29 -3.90 -1.81 32.52
C SER A 29 -3.17 -2.19 31.25
N SER A 30 -3.24 -3.47 30.86
CA SER A 30 -2.62 -4.11 29.68
C SER A 30 -2.85 -3.34 28.36
N THR A 31 -2.20 -2.19 28.20
CA THR A 31 -2.25 -1.39 26.99
C THR A 31 -1.08 -1.81 26.13
N GLU A 32 -1.43 -2.44 25.02
CA GLU A 32 -0.51 -2.70 23.93
C GLU A 32 0.29 -1.43 23.58
N TYR A 33 1.61 -1.58 23.46
CA TYR A 33 2.49 -0.43 23.22
C TYR A 33 2.10 0.26 21.92
N THR A 34 1.95 1.59 21.96
CA THR A 34 1.64 2.42 20.80
C THR A 34 2.82 3.35 20.53
N PHE A 35 3.31 3.37 19.30
CA PHE A 35 4.44 4.20 18.91
C PHE A 35 4.07 5.68 18.97
N THR A 36 4.90 6.49 19.63
CA THR A 36 4.70 7.95 19.73
C THR A 36 5.67 8.75 18.86
N PHE A 37 6.49 8.06 18.06
CA PHE A 37 7.58 8.61 17.26
C PHE A 37 7.75 7.86 15.93
N GLY A 38 8.60 8.41 15.05
CA GLY A 38 8.99 7.77 13.80
C GLY A 38 7.85 7.67 12.76
N ARG A 39 8.06 6.83 11.75
CA ARG A 39 7.12 6.64 10.63
C ARG A 39 5.81 5.98 11.07
N HIS A 40 5.86 5.14 12.09
CA HIS A 40 4.71 4.40 12.62
C HIS A 40 4.04 5.07 13.83
N LYS A 41 4.15 6.40 13.96
CA LYS A 41 3.53 7.13 15.07
C LYS A 41 2.01 6.94 15.06
N GLY A 42 1.46 6.56 16.21
CA GLY A 42 0.05 6.25 16.41
C GLY A 42 -0.30 4.78 16.19
N GLU A 43 0.62 3.98 15.64
CA GLU A 43 0.38 2.55 15.42
C GLU A 43 0.70 1.72 16.67
N LYS A 44 -0.08 0.65 16.86
CA LYS A 44 0.17 -0.39 17.86
C LYS A 44 1.37 -1.23 17.45
N ILE A 45 2.13 -1.73 18.42
CA ILE A 45 3.33 -2.53 18.17
C ILE A 45 3.06 -3.79 17.34
N SER A 46 1.87 -4.38 17.45
CA SER A 46 1.45 -5.53 16.64
C SER A 46 1.19 -5.22 15.18
N ASN A 47 0.94 -3.96 14.81
CA ASN A 47 0.68 -3.54 13.43
C ASN A 47 1.96 -3.13 12.69
N VAL A 48 3.07 -3.01 13.43
CA VAL A 48 4.33 -2.50 12.90
C VAL A 48 5.18 -3.65 12.33
N PRO A 49 5.76 -3.47 11.13
CA PRO A 49 6.60 -4.49 10.50
C PRO A 49 7.74 -5.00 11.41
N PRO A 50 7.94 -6.33 11.52
CA PRO A 50 9.06 -6.91 12.27
C PRO A 50 10.45 -6.32 11.94
N SER A 51 10.76 -5.96 10.68
CA SER A 51 12.05 -5.32 10.35
C SER A 51 12.22 -3.95 11.01
N TYR A 52 11.14 -3.17 11.10
CA TYR A 52 11.16 -1.89 11.82
C TYR A 52 11.34 -2.10 13.32
N LEU A 53 10.76 -3.16 13.89
CA LEU A 53 10.98 -3.53 15.29
C LEU A 53 12.44 -3.95 15.54
N ALA A 54 13.06 -4.69 14.62
CA ALA A 54 14.48 -5.03 14.69
C ALA A 54 15.36 -3.77 14.64
N PHE A 55 15.09 -2.86 13.71
CA PHE A 55 15.75 -1.54 13.65
C PHE A 55 15.57 -0.74 14.95
N CYS A 56 14.37 -0.72 15.53
CA CYS A 56 14.09 -0.05 16.80
C CYS A 56 14.90 -0.65 17.96
N LYS A 57 15.14 -1.96 17.94
CA LYS A 57 15.87 -2.70 18.98
C LYS A 57 17.37 -2.40 18.94
N GLU A 58 17.92 -2.25 17.73
CA GLU A 58 19.33 -1.96 17.47
C GLU A 58 19.68 -0.46 17.57
N SER A 59 18.70 0.42 17.39
CA SER A 59 18.88 1.87 17.49
C SER A 59 18.79 2.40 18.93
N GLU A 60 19.23 3.64 19.12
CA GLU A 60 19.15 4.37 20.40
C GLU A 60 17.70 4.61 20.87
N TRP A 61 16.70 4.38 20.01
CA TRP A 61 15.29 4.54 20.34
C TRP A 61 14.87 3.63 21.49
N ALA A 62 15.41 2.43 21.54
CA ALA A 62 15.17 1.50 22.63
C ALA A 62 15.64 2.03 24.01
N VAL A 63 16.57 2.99 24.04
CA VAL A 63 17.02 3.69 25.26
C VAL A 63 16.12 4.88 25.55
N ASN A 64 15.73 5.63 24.50
CA ASN A 64 14.95 6.86 24.64
C ASN A 64 13.45 6.63 24.91
N TYR A 65 12.92 5.44 24.63
CA TYR A 65 11.51 5.10 24.81
C TYR A 65 11.34 3.94 25.79
N PRO A 66 11.14 4.22 27.09
CA PRO A 66 10.90 3.21 28.11
C PRO A 66 9.75 2.29 27.73
N GLY A 67 9.92 0.98 27.93
CA GLY A 67 8.92 -0.04 27.63
C GLY A 67 8.96 -0.59 26.20
N LEU A 68 9.58 0.10 25.23
CA LEU A 68 9.67 -0.39 23.84
C LEU A 68 10.37 -1.75 23.74
N ARG A 69 11.54 -1.90 24.39
CA ARG A 69 12.27 -3.19 24.41
C ARG A 69 11.45 -4.34 25.00
N HIS A 70 10.73 -4.05 26.08
CA HIS A 70 9.88 -5.04 26.74
C HIS A 70 8.71 -5.44 25.83
N ALA A 71 8.07 -4.45 25.19
CA ALA A 71 6.99 -4.69 24.26
C ALA A 71 7.44 -5.51 23.04
N ILE A 72 8.59 -5.18 22.42
CA ILE A 72 9.16 -5.96 21.32
C ILE A 72 9.42 -7.40 21.76
N SER A 73 10.09 -7.59 22.90
CA SER A 73 10.41 -8.93 23.43
C SER A 73 9.16 -9.74 23.81
N LYS A 74 8.09 -9.06 24.23
CA LYS A 74 6.79 -9.69 24.50
C LYS A 74 6.14 -10.14 23.19
N LEU A 75 6.05 -9.27 22.19
CA LEU A 75 5.48 -9.58 20.88
C LEU A 75 6.24 -10.73 20.19
N GLU A 76 7.57 -10.70 20.19
CA GLU A 76 8.40 -11.79 19.63
C GLU A 76 8.11 -13.15 20.29
N ARG A 77 7.87 -13.18 21.61
CA ARG A 77 7.49 -14.41 22.32
C ARG A 77 6.11 -14.90 21.92
N GLU A 78 5.15 -13.98 21.81
CA GLU A 78 3.79 -14.28 21.38
C GLU A 78 3.77 -14.83 19.95
N HIS A 79 4.51 -14.20 19.03
CA HIS A 79 4.63 -14.63 17.63
C HIS A 79 5.26 -16.02 17.49
N ARG A 80 6.29 -16.35 18.28
CA ARG A 80 6.89 -17.70 18.28
C ARG A 80 5.92 -18.81 18.69
N GLY A 81 4.89 -18.47 19.47
CA GLY A 81 3.86 -19.41 19.89
C GLY A 81 2.66 -19.51 18.94
N MET A 82 2.58 -18.68 17.90
CA MET A 82 1.42 -18.66 17.00
C MET A 82 1.40 -19.86 16.07
N THR A 83 0.23 -20.48 15.96
CA THR A 83 -0.09 -21.44 14.90
C THR A 83 -0.14 -20.76 13.53
N VAL A 84 -0.06 -21.55 12.46
CA VAL A 84 -0.19 -21.05 11.07
C VAL A 84 -1.52 -20.29 10.87
N ALA A 85 -2.62 -20.80 11.41
CA ALA A 85 -3.93 -20.16 11.33
C ALA A 85 -3.97 -18.81 12.06
N GLN A 86 -3.34 -18.71 13.23
CA GLN A 86 -3.24 -17.44 13.98
C GLN A 86 -2.39 -16.42 13.23
N ARG A 87 -1.30 -16.84 12.58
CA ARG A 87 -0.45 -15.96 11.76
C ARG A 87 -1.21 -15.40 10.56
N ILE A 88 -1.95 -16.25 9.85
CA ILE A 88 -2.85 -15.84 8.76
C ILE A 88 -3.89 -14.84 9.26
N GLN A 89 -4.55 -15.14 10.39
CA GLN A 89 -5.57 -14.24 10.95
C GLN A 89 -4.99 -12.90 11.41
N HIS A 90 -3.76 -12.91 11.95
CA HIS A 90 -3.06 -11.69 12.32
C HIS A 90 -2.74 -10.83 11.08
N ALA A 91 -2.19 -11.44 10.02
CA ALA A 91 -1.92 -10.73 8.78
C ALA A 91 -3.21 -10.15 8.16
N LYS A 92 -4.32 -10.91 8.19
CA LYS A 92 -5.64 -10.44 7.75
C LYS A 92 -6.13 -9.20 8.50
N SER A 93 -5.78 -9.05 9.78
CA SER A 93 -6.19 -7.88 10.57
C SER A 93 -5.41 -6.60 10.26
N ILE A 94 -4.29 -6.71 9.53
CA ILE A 94 -3.42 -5.59 9.17
C ILE A 94 -3.59 -5.23 7.70
N ILE A 95 -3.64 -6.25 6.83
CA ILE A 95 -3.70 -6.07 5.38
C ILE A 95 -5.09 -5.56 4.98
N PRO A 96 -5.20 -4.52 4.13
CA PRO A 96 -6.48 -4.06 3.60
C PRO A 96 -7.27 -5.18 2.90
N ASP A 97 -8.58 -5.25 3.13
CA ASP A 97 -9.45 -6.34 2.63
C ASP A 97 -9.31 -6.59 1.12
N TRP A 98 -9.22 -5.53 0.32
CA TRP A 98 -9.09 -5.65 -1.13
C TRP A 98 -7.80 -6.40 -1.52
N PHE A 99 -6.69 -6.08 -0.86
CA PHE A 99 -5.40 -6.71 -1.13
C PHE A 99 -5.38 -8.12 -0.56
N TRP A 100 -5.96 -8.32 0.62
CA TRP A 100 -6.11 -9.64 1.25
C TRP A 100 -6.84 -10.62 0.32
N ASN A 101 -8.01 -10.24 -0.19
CA ASN A 101 -8.87 -11.12 -0.97
C ASN A 101 -8.15 -11.67 -2.22
N GLU A 102 -7.28 -10.89 -2.83
CA GLU A 102 -6.51 -11.32 -4.00
C GLU A 102 -5.22 -12.06 -3.63
N SER A 103 -4.44 -11.48 -2.71
CA SER A 103 -3.13 -12.02 -2.33
C SER A 103 -3.25 -13.35 -1.62
N TYR A 104 -4.23 -13.50 -0.73
CA TYR A 104 -4.48 -14.73 -0.01
C TYR A 104 -4.94 -15.85 -0.94
N SER A 105 -5.86 -15.54 -1.87
CA SER A 105 -6.33 -16.52 -2.85
C SER A 105 -5.18 -17.04 -3.72
N CYS A 106 -4.34 -16.14 -4.24
CA CYS A 106 -3.19 -16.53 -5.04
C CYS A 106 -2.17 -17.33 -4.22
N ALA A 107 -1.87 -16.90 -2.99
CA ALA A 107 -0.98 -17.63 -2.10
C ALA A 107 -1.50 -19.05 -1.78
N CYS A 108 -2.81 -19.19 -1.56
CA CYS A 108 -3.45 -20.49 -1.36
C CYS A 108 -3.35 -21.40 -2.60
N GLN A 109 -3.45 -20.84 -3.81
CA GLN A 109 -3.29 -21.62 -5.05
C GLN A 109 -1.86 -22.12 -5.22
N LEU A 110 -0.86 -21.31 -4.84
CA LEU A 110 0.56 -21.64 -5.00
C LEU A 110 1.09 -22.56 -3.89
N TYR A 111 0.70 -22.32 -2.63
CA TYR A 111 1.29 -22.98 -1.47
C TYR A 111 0.30 -23.87 -0.70
N GLY A 112 -0.98 -23.87 -1.05
CA GLY A 112 -2.05 -24.53 -0.31
C GLY A 112 -2.64 -23.68 0.80
N ALA A 113 -3.95 -23.83 1.04
CA ALA A 113 -4.64 -23.13 2.12
C ALA A 113 -4.10 -23.58 3.49
N ASN A 114 -3.95 -22.62 4.41
CA ASN A 114 -3.42 -22.86 5.77
C ASN A 114 -2.02 -23.51 5.82
N SER A 115 -1.21 -23.34 4.77
CA SER A 115 0.17 -23.83 4.77
C SER A 115 1.13 -22.81 5.37
N LEU A 116 2.32 -23.29 5.77
CA LEU A 116 3.41 -22.41 6.21
C LEU A 116 3.82 -21.42 5.10
N GLY A 117 3.76 -21.83 3.83
CA GLY A 117 4.05 -20.97 2.69
C GLY A 117 3.05 -19.83 2.55
N THR A 118 1.76 -20.11 2.68
CA THR A 118 0.70 -19.08 2.67
C THR A 118 0.85 -18.11 3.83
N ALA A 119 1.09 -18.60 5.06
CA ALA A 119 1.33 -17.73 6.21
C ALA A 119 2.56 -16.84 6.01
N LYS A 120 3.66 -17.40 5.51
CA LYS A 120 4.87 -16.64 5.20
C LYS A 120 4.60 -15.56 4.14
N ALA A 121 3.89 -15.88 3.06
CA ALA A 121 3.57 -14.91 2.02
C ALA A 121 2.76 -13.73 2.58
N MET A 122 1.77 -14.00 3.45
CA MET A 122 0.96 -12.94 4.05
C MET A 122 1.75 -12.10 5.07
N GLU A 123 2.66 -12.71 5.83
CA GLU A 123 3.58 -11.96 6.69
C GLU A 123 4.56 -11.11 5.91
N ASP A 124 5.11 -11.62 4.80
CA ASP A 124 5.98 -10.84 3.91
C ASP A 124 5.20 -9.65 3.29
N ALA A 125 3.87 -9.76 3.14
CA ALA A 125 2.99 -8.64 2.79
C ALA A 125 2.91 -7.57 3.88
N VAL A 126 2.68 -7.99 5.12
CA VAL A 126 2.64 -7.11 6.30
C VAL A 126 3.98 -6.40 6.47
N GLU A 127 5.07 -7.14 6.31
CA GLU A 127 6.43 -6.64 6.45
C GLU A 127 6.76 -5.58 5.39
N SER A 128 6.52 -5.90 4.12
CA SER A 128 6.90 -5.02 3.01
C SER A 128 5.97 -3.84 2.84
N ARG A 129 4.70 -3.96 3.23
CA ARG A 129 3.62 -3.02 2.89
C ARG A 129 3.66 -2.59 1.43
N CYS A 130 4.08 -3.49 0.53
CA CYS A 130 4.32 -3.16 -0.88
C CYS A 130 3.07 -2.64 -1.61
N TYR A 131 1.88 -2.91 -1.07
CA TYR A 131 0.62 -2.36 -1.56
C TYR A 131 0.46 -0.86 -1.28
N GLU A 132 1.01 -0.32 -0.19
CA GLU A 132 0.95 1.12 0.12
C GLU A 132 1.89 1.93 -0.78
N GLU A 133 2.99 1.32 -1.23
CA GLU A 133 3.95 1.98 -2.13
C GLU A 133 3.47 1.99 -3.57
N LYS A 134 2.74 0.95 -3.99
CA LYS A 134 2.31 0.75 -5.37
C LYS A 134 0.95 1.35 -5.69
N TYR A 135 0.04 1.41 -4.71
CA TYR A 135 -1.32 1.85 -4.94
C TYR A 135 -1.65 3.01 -4.00
N PRO A 136 -2.29 4.08 -4.50
CA PRO A 136 -2.86 5.08 -3.61
C PRO A 136 -3.93 4.46 -2.72
N PRO A 137 -4.31 5.10 -1.60
CA PRO A 137 -5.47 4.68 -0.82
C PRO A 137 -6.70 4.52 -1.71
N ARG A 138 -7.56 3.54 -1.39
CA ARG A 138 -8.86 3.44 -2.04
C ARG A 138 -9.71 4.66 -1.67
N PRO A 139 -10.43 5.26 -2.63
CA PRO A 139 -11.34 6.35 -2.35
C PRO A 139 -12.48 5.84 -1.46
N GLU A 140 -12.94 6.68 -0.54
CA GLU A 140 -14.15 6.40 0.24
C GLU A 140 -15.39 6.52 -0.64
N THR A 141 -15.36 7.46 -1.60
CA THR A 141 -16.42 7.64 -2.57
C THR A 141 -16.51 6.46 -3.52
N THR A 142 -17.73 5.96 -3.69
CA THR A 142 -18.00 4.84 -4.58
C THR A 142 -18.44 5.30 -5.96
N GLU A 143 -18.26 4.42 -6.95
CA GLU A 143 -18.77 4.64 -8.32
C GLU A 143 -20.28 4.96 -8.35
N THR A 144 -21.06 4.38 -7.43
CA THR A 144 -22.51 4.62 -7.29
C THR A 144 -22.81 6.07 -6.93
N GLU A 145 -21.91 6.72 -6.17
CA GLU A 145 -22.05 8.11 -5.74
C GLU A 145 -21.65 9.08 -6.85
N LEU A 146 -20.72 8.70 -7.74
CA LEU A 146 -20.28 9.49 -8.89
C LEU A 146 -21.08 9.23 -10.17
N SER A 147 -22.34 8.77 -10.06
CA SER A 147 -23.18 8.40 -11.19
C SER A 147 -23.36 9.55 -12.19
N SER A 148 -22.53 9.55 -13.23
CA SER A 148 -22.39 10.59 -14.24
C SER A 148 -22.27 10.00 -15.64
N GLY A 149 -22.33 10.88 -16.65
CA GLY A 149 -22.12 10.49 -18.04
C GLY A 149 -20.72 9.94 -18.29
N SER A 150 -19.68 10.58 -17.73
CA SER A 150 -18.29 10.15 -17.89
C SER A 150 -18.00 8.80 -17.22
N ILE A 151 -18.48 8.58 -15.99
CA ILE A 151 -18.35 7.30 -15.29
C ILE A 151 -19.11 6.19 -16.02
N THR A 152 -20.32 6.47 -16.53
CA THR A 152 -21.10 5.49 -17.30
C THR A 152 -20.39 5.11 -18.61
N ALA A 153 -19.85 6.10 -19.32
CA ALA A 153 -19.09 5.86 -20.56
C ALA A 153 -17.82 5.05 -20.29
N LEU A 154 -17.09 5.36 -19.21
CA LEU A 154 -15.93 4.58 -18.78
C LEU A 154 -16.34 3.14 -18.47
N ARG A 155 -17.38 2.93 -17.65
CA ARG A 155 -17.85 1.58 -17.30
C ARG A 155 -18.18 0.76 -18.55
N GLN A 156 -18.92 1.34 -19.49
CA GLN A 156 -19.27 0.69 -20.75
C GLN A 156 -18.02 0.34 -21.57
N LEU A 157 -17.05 1.26 -21.69
CA LEU A 157 -15.79 1.00 -22.37
C LEU A 157 -15.03 -0.18 -21.73
N LEU A 158 -14.98 -0.21 -20.40
CA LEU A 158 -14.41 -1.33 -19.65
C LEU A 158 -15.30 -2.59 -19.75
N ASP A 159 -16.61 -2.52 -19.98
CA ASP A 159 -17.44 -3.72 -20.21
C ASP A 159 -17.14 -4.37 -21.57
N THR A 160 -16.65 -3.60 -22.55
CA THR A 160 -16.36 -4.14 -23.89
C THR A 160 -15.09 -4.97 -23.97
N CYS A 161 -14.08 -4.72 -23.12
CA CYS A 161 -12.81 -5.43 -23.25
C CYS A 161 -12.88 -6.79 -22.51
N PRO A 162 -12.55 -7.89 -23.20
CA PRO A 162 -12.74 -9.24 -22.69
C PRO A 162 -11.83 -9.52 -21.50
N VAL A 163 -12.36 -10.27 -20.52
CA VAL A 163 -11.56 -10.79 -19.40
C VAL A 163 -10.73 -11.96 -19.94
N VAL A 164 -9.47 -11.70 -20.26
CA VAL A 164 -8.62 -12.70 -20.92
C VAL A 164 -8.26 -13.82 -19.94
N GLY A 165 -8.79 -15.02 -20.18
CA GLY A 165 -8.29 -16.27 -19.62
C GLY A 165 -7.56 -17.04 -20.73
N ARG A 166 -6.28 -16.71 -20.98
CA ARG A 166 -5.48 -17.18 -22.14
C ARG A 166 -6.08 -16.77 -23.51
N SER A 167 -5.40 -15.84 -24.17
CA SER A 167 -5.87 -15.08 -25.33
C SER A 167 -5.97 -15.93 -26.60
N THR A 168 -7.13 -15.87 -27.26
CA THR A 168 -7.31 -16.26 -28.67
C THR A 168 -7.06 -15.05 -29.58
N PRO A 169 -6.79 -15.24 -30.89
CA PRO A 169 -6.59 -14.15 -31.86
C PRO A 169 -7.75 -13.14 -31.94
N GLU A 170 -8.94 -13.54 -31.48
CA GLU A 170 -10.17 -12.73 -31.50
C GLU A 170 -10.10 -11.49 -30.61
N TYR A 171 -9.12 -11.42 -29.70
CA TYR A 171 -8.94 -10.27 -28.80
C TYR A 171 -8.00 -9.17 -29.35
N GLY A 172 -7.52 -9.31 -30.59
CA GLY A 172 -6.60 -8.37 -31.25
C GLY A 172 -7.01 -6.88 -31.19
N PRO A 173 -8.30 -6.49 -31.23
CA PRO A 173 -8.67 -5.08 -31.08
C PRO A 173 -8.35 -4.49 -29.69
N PHE A 174 -8.36 -5.32 -28.65
CA PHE A 174 -8.18 -4.89 -27.27
C PHE A 174 -6.77 -5.12 -26.75
N PHE A 175 -6.07 -6.12 -27.28
CA PHE A 175 -4.76 -6.52 -26.78
C PHE A 175 -3.74 -6.66 -27.90
N THR A 176 -2.50 -6.28 -27.59
CA THR A 176 -1.33 -6.53 -28.43
C THR A 176 -0.34 -7.37 -27.64
N GLN A 177 0.27 -8.36 -28.29
CA GLN A 177 1.32 -9.15 -27.68
C GLN A 177 2.62 -8.35 -27.69
N ARG A 178 3.27 -8.24 -26.54
CA ARG A 178 4.62 -7.69 -26.38
C ARG A 178 5.56 -8.82 -25.96
N GLU A 179 6.82 -8.67 -26.29
CA GLU A 179 7.89 -9.58 -25.89
C GLU A 179 8.83 -8.79 -24.99
N ASP A 180 9.10 -9.31 -23.80
CA ASP A 180 10.12 -8.73 -22.93
C ASP A 180 11.49 -9.10 -23.49
N GLY A 181 12.21 -8.12 -24.02
CA GLY A 181 13.53 -8.34 -24.63
C GLY A 181 14.62 -8.82 -23.66
N PHE A 182 14.34 -8.93 -22.35
CA PHE A 182 15.25 -9.52 -21.39
C PHE A 182 14.95 -10.99 -21.06
N THR A 183 13.67 -11.36 -20.97
CA THR A 183 13.25 -12.72 -20.57
C THR A 183 12.75 -13.58 -21.74
N ASP A 184 12.57 -12.97 -22.92
CA ASP A 184 11.85 -13.52 -24.07
C ASP A 184 10.40 -13.96 -23.73
N GLU A 185 9.87 -13.54 -22.58
CA GLU A 185 8.50 -13.83 -22.19
C GLU A 185 7.54 -12.95 -22.98
N ARG A 186 6.52 -13.59 -23.56
CA ARG A 186 5.44 -12.89 -24.26
C ARG A 186 4.29 -12.63 -23.31
N TYR A 187 3.90 -11.37 -23.21
CA TYR A 187 2.78 -10.91 -22.41
C TYR A 187 1.81 -10.10 -23.25
N TRP A 188 0.57 -9.99 -22.78
CA TRP A 188 -0.47 -9.21 -23.44
C TRP A 188 -0.64 -7.89 -22.71
N VAL A 189 -0.64 -6.81 -23.47
CA VAL A 189 -0.96 -5.45 -23.01
C VAL A 189 -2.16 -4.95 -23.78
N TRP A 190 -2.83 -3.90 -23.28
CA TRP A 190 -3.83 -3.23 -24.08
C TRP A 190 -3.26 -2.72 -25.40
N SER A 191 -4.04 -2.81 -26.47
CA SER A 191 -3.68 -2.16 -27.73
C SER A 191 -3.57 -0.65 -27.49
N ASP A 192 -2.65 0.01 -28.20
CA ASP A 192 -2.45 1.45 -28.08
C ASP A 192 -3.77 2.22 -28.33
N GLU A 193 -4.64 1.70 -29.22
CA GLU A 193 -5.97 2.26 -29.50
C GLU A 193 -6.91 2.12 -28.28
N TYR A 194 -6.99 0.94 -27.67
CA TYR A 194 -7.85 0.73 -26.50
C TYR A 194 -7.36 1.52 -25.29
N GLU A 195 -6.04 1.51 -25.04
CA GLU A 195 -5.41 2.33 -24.01
C GLU A 195 -5.73 3.82 -24.21
N GLY A 196 -5.63 4.33 -25.44
CA GLY A 196 -5.99 5.71 -25.76
C GLY A 196 -7.44 6.04 -25.44
N LYS A 197 -8.38 5.13 -25.71
CA LYS A 197 -9.81 5.30 -25.35
C LYS A 197 -10.01 5.35 -23.83
N VAL A 198 -9.32 4.48 -23.08
CA VAL A 198 -9.42 4.46 -21.60
C VAL A 198 -8.81 5.73 -21.01
N LYS A 199 -7.66 6.18 -21.49
CA LYS A 199 -7.04 7.45 -21.07
C LYS A 199 -7.95 8.65 -21.35
N ALA A 200 -8.58 8.70 -22.52
CA ALA A 200 -9.55 9.75 -22.84
C ALA A 200 -10.77 9.72 -21.89
N ALA A 201 -11.28 8.52 -21.55
CA ALA A 201 -12.35 8.37 -20.57
C ALA A 201 -11.93 8.83 -19.16
N PHE A 202 -10.70 8.55 -18.73
CA PHE A 202 -10.17 9.06 -17.46
C PHE A 202 -10.09 10.58 -17.42
N ARG A 203 -9.62 11.22 -18.49
CA ARG A 203 -9.64 12.70 -18.58
C ARG A 203 -11.05 13.25 -18.48
N ALA A 204 -12.02 12.63 -19.16
CA ALA A 204 -13.41 13.06 -19.06
C ALA A 204 -13.98 12.95 -17.63
N VAL A 205 -13.62 11.89 -16.89
CA VAL A 205 -14.02 11.77 -15.47
C VAL A 205 -13.30 12.80 -14.61
N GLN A 206 -12.01 13.04 -14.83
CA GLN A 206 -11.23 14.05 -14.10
C GLN A 206 -11.74 15.47 -14.35
N ASP A 207 -12.10 15.81 -15.59
CA ASP A 207 -12.66 17.11 -15.96
C ASP A 207 -14.01 17.36 -15.27
N GLU A 208 -14.80 16.30 -15.05
CA GLU A 208 -16.13 16.39 -14.43
C GLU A 208 -16.08 16.34 -12.89
N HIS A 209 -15.23 15.49 -12.31
CA HIS A 209 -15.22 15.15 -10.87
C HIS A 209 -13.89 15.44 -10.15
N GLY A 210 -12.92 16.01 -10.84
CA GLY A 210 -11.58 16.30 -10.31
C GLY A 210 -10.74 15.04 -10.01
N GLU A 211 -9.73 15.21 -9.17
CA GLU A 211 -8.78 14.16 -8.78
C GLU A 211 -9.45 12.98 -8.06
N GLU A 212 -10.50 13.24 -7.28
CA GLU A 212 -11.24 12.20 -6.57
C GLU A 212 -11.95 11.26 -7.56
N GLY A 213 -12.63 11.83 -8.57
CA GLY A 213 -13.23 11.01 -9.62
C GLY A 213 -12.21 10.25 -10.46
N LEU A 214 -11.05 10.86 -10.75
CA LEU A 214 -9.95 10.16 -11.41
C LEU A 214 -9.46 8.97 -10.59
N LEU A 215 -9.32 9.13 -9.26
CA LEU A 215 -8.93 8.04 -8.38
C LEU A 215 -9.95 6.90 -8.38
N VAL A 216 -11.25 7.21 -8.35
CA VAL A 216 -12.33 6.22 -8.48
C VAL A 216 -12.23 5.50 -9.83
N ALA A 217 -12.07 6.22 -10.93
CA ALA A 217 -11.94 5.65 -12.28
C ALA A 217 -10.74 4.70 -12.43
N ARG A 218 -9.59 5.06 -11.84
CA ARG A 218 -8.40 4.20 -11.82
C ARG A 218 -8.65 2.90 -11.07
N TRP A 219 -9.28 2.97 -9.89
CA TRP A 219 -9.66 1.80 -9.12
C TRP A 219 -10.70 0.93 -9.84
N MET A 220 -11.67 1.51 -10.53
CA MET A 220 -12.66 0.77 -11.34
C MET A 220 -11.98 -0.08 -12.42
N ALA A 221 -11.06 0.51 -13.19
CA ALA A 221 -10.35 -0.21 -14.23
C ALA A 221 -9.39 -1.26 -13.65
N ARG A 222 -8.70 -0.94 -12.55
CA ARG A 222 -7.87 -1.90 -11.82
C ARG A 222 -8.70 -3.09 -11.36
N ASP A 223 -9.83 -2.89 -10.70
CA ASP A 223 -10.64 -3.99 -10.16
C ASP A 223 -11.21 -4.89 -11.25
N LYS A 224 -11.38 -4.36 -12.46
CA LYS A 224 -11.84 -5.14 -13.60
C LYS A 224 -10.75 -5.96 -14.27
N TYR A 225 -9.54 -5.42 -14.39
CA TYR A 225 -8.49 -5.97 -15.26
C TYR A 225 -7.20 -6.35 -14.57
N ALA A 226 -6.92 -5.84 -13.40
CA ALA A 226 -5.77 -6.27 -12.63
C ALA A 226 -6.14 -7.51 -11.83
N LYS A 227 -5.64 -8.67 -12.26
CA LYS A 227 -5.63 -9.87 -11.41
C LYS A 227 -4.25 -10.08 -10.82
N CYS A 228 -4.23 -10.57 -9.58
CA CYS A 228 -3.02 -11.16 -9.02
C CYS A 228 -2.55 -12.33 -9.92
N THR A 229 -1.38 -12.20 -10.52
CA THR A 229 -0.81 -13.23 -11.40
C THR A 229 0.16 -14.13 -10.66
N HIS A 230 0.89 -13.55 -9.71
CA HIS A 230 1.79 -14.26 -8.84
C HIS A 230 1.62 -13.71 -7.43
N SER A 231 1.63 -14.59 -6.43
CA SER A 231 1.60 -14.11 -5.05
C SER A 231 2.86 -13.29 -4.75
N LEU A 232 2.98 -12.80 -3.52
CA LEU A 232 4.17 -12.09 -3.07
C LEU A 232 5.41 -12.95 -3.28
N THR A 233 6.25 -12.52 -4.22
CA THR A 233 7.54 -13.17 -4.45
C THR A 233 8.62 -12.36 -3.77
N HIS A 234 9.45 -13.07 -3.01
CA HIS A 234 10.69 -12.49 -2.52
C HIS A 234 11.65 -12.45 -3.71
N LYS A 235 11.90 -11.26 -4.28
CA LYS A 235 12.97 -11.12 -5.26
C LYS A 235 14.29 -11.21 -4.51
N GLY A 236 14.90 -12.40 -4.52
CA GLY A 236 16.30 -12.57 -4.13
C GLY A 236 17.17 -11.64 -4.97
N CYS A 237 18.13 -10.98 -4.34
CA CYS A 237 19.00 -9.96 -4.95
C CYS A 237 19.46 -10.32 -6.38
N GLY A 238 18.87 -9.66 -7.38
CA GLY A 238 19.62 -9.36 -8.61
C GLY A 238 20.77 -8.40 -8.30
N ARG A 239 21.68 -8.18 -9.26
CA ARG A 239 22.91 -7.35 -9.18
C ARG A 239 22.77 -5.93 -8.58
N HIS A 240 21.57 -5.47 -8.26
CA HIS A 240 21.28 -4.14 -7.73
C HIS A 240 20.81 -4.11 -6.26
N GLY A 241 20.88 -5.23 -5.54
CA GLY A 241 21.08 -5.22 -4.08
C GLY A 241 19.95 -4.65 -3.21
N ARG A 242 18.70 -4.61 -3.67
CA ARG A 242 17.55 -4.42 -2.77
C ARG A 242 16.77 -5.72 -2.71
N GLU A 243 16.88 -6.41 -1.59
CA GLU A 243 15.90 -7.43 -1.20
C GLU A 243 14.56 -6.72 -1.03
N GLY A 244 13.53 -7.23 -1.70
CA GLY A 244 12.21 -6.65 -1.66
C GLY A 244 11.17 -7.69 -2.00
N THR A 245 10.09 -7.70 -1.21
CA THR A 245 8.88 -8.44 -1.54
C THR A 245 8.15 -7.66 -2.62
N MET A 246 7.90 -8.31 -3.76
CA MET A 246 7.20 -7.70 -4.88
C MET A 246 5.84 -8.37 -5.06
N TRP A 247 4.80 -7.55 -5.04
CA TRP A 247 3.47 -7.92 -5.51
C TRP A 247 3.41 -7.89 -7.04
N TRP A 248 2.85 -8.93 -7.64
CA TRP A 248 2.68 -9.04 -9.08
C TRP A 248 1.21 -9.21 -9.42
N ASP A 249 0.64 -8.17 -10.01
CA ASP A 249 -0.63 -8.25 -10.68
C ASP A 249 -0.48 -7.74 -12.12
N GLU A 250 -1.56 -7.90 -12.90
CA GLU A 250 -1.61 -7.44 -14.28
C GLU A 250 -1.57 -5.91 -14.39
N SER A 251 -1.65 -5.17 -13.27
CA SER A 251 -1.52 -3.71 -13.28
C SER A 251 -0.10 -3.22 -13.59
N TRP A 252 0.94 -4.07 -13.46
CA TRP A 252 2.27 -3.68 -13.92
C TRP A 252 2.28 -3.39 -15.44
N ASN A 253 1.59 -4.20 -16.24
CA ASN A 253 1.44 -3.92 -17.68
C ASN A 253 0.69 -2.61 -17.98
N MET A 254 0.16 -1.98 -16.94
CA MET A 254 -0.61 -0.76 -16.97
C MET A 254 -0.01 0.26 -16.00
N ALA A 255 1.32 0.34 -15.92
CA ALA A 255 2.07 1.18 -14.97
C ALA A 255 1.67 2.68 -14.96
N TRP A 256 1.04 3.15 -16.03
CA TRP A 256 0.49 4.51 -16.15
C TRP A 256 -0.78 4.74 -15.31
N PHE A 257 -1.41 3.70 -14.73
CA PHE A 257 -2.63 3.85 -13.93
C PHE A 257 -2.50 4.81 -12.77
N PHE A 258 -1.42 4.71 -12.01
CA PHE A 258 -1.26 5.45 -10.75
C PHE A 258 -0.05 6.38 -10.74
N ASN A 259 0.88 6.25 -11.69
CA ASN A 259 2.15 6.99 -11.71
C ASN A 259 2.21 8.14 -12.71
N GLU A 260 1.30 8.22 -13.68
CA GLU A 260 1.32 9.28 -14.70
C GLU A 260 0.18 10.27 -14.47
N SER A 261 0.44 11.56 -14.70
CA SER A 261 -0.60 12.56 -14.93
C SER A 261 -1.30 12.21 -16.24
N VAL A 262 -2.61 11.98 -16.20
CA VAL A 262 -3.41 11.63 -17.39
C VAL A 262 -3.44 12.79 -18.37
#